data_AF-A0A961DJY1-F1
#
_entry.id   AF-A0A961DJY1-F1
#
_cell.length_a   1.000
_cell.length_b   1.000
_cell.length_c   1.000
_cell.angle_alpha   90.00
_cell.angle_beta   90.00
_cell.angle_gamma   90.00
#
_symmetry.space_group_name_H-M   'P 1'
#
loop_
_entity.id
_entity.type
_entity.pdbx_description
1 polymer ?
#
loop_
_entity_poly.entity_id
_entity_poly.type
_entity_poly.pdbx_seq_one_letter_code
_entity_poly.pdbx_strand_id
1 'polypeptide(L)'
;ADPGPGLLAGVGEPAYGSAEDVETLRNTNDGFDLEVSILHPGGVSELYLGQVKSARIDLATDAVMRSASAKEHTASTRMYGLVDEHLLWAWDLAALGRPLTSHASGRLARVD
;
A
#
# COMPACT_ATOMS: atom_id res chain seq x y z
N ALA A 1 -11.03 1.33 -20.90
CA ALA A 1 -9.73 0.67 -20.99
C ALA A 1 -8.82 1.31 -19.97
N ASP A 2 -7.83 0.57 -19.47
CA ASP A 2 -6.90 1.12 -18.49
C ASP A 2 -5.88 2.04 -19.18
N PRO A 3 -5.32 3.04 -18.46
CA PRO A 3 -4.25 3.86 -18.99
C PRO A 3 -3.09 2.99 -19.49
N GLY A 4 -2.66 3.26 -20.71
CA GLY A 4 -1.52 2.57 -21.30
C GLY A 4 -0.20 3.03 -20.68
N PRO A 5 0.91 2.30 -20.93
CA PRO A 5 2.24 2.75 -20.53
C PRO A 5 2.52 4.17 -21.04
N GLY A 6 3.20 4.97 -20.22
CA GLY A 6 3.53 6.37 -20.54
C GLY A 6 2.43 7.39 -20.22
N LEU A 7 1.49 7.06 -19.33
CA LEU A 7 0.36 7.94 -18.94
C LEU A 7 -0.55 8.30 -20.13
N LEU A 8 -0.60 7.44 -21.14
CA LEU A 8 -1.52 7.61 -22.25
C LEU A 8 -2.95 7.34 -21.78
N ALA A 9 -3.90 8.15 -22.23
CA ALA A 9 -5.30 7.94 -21.95
C ALA A 9 -5.74 6.56 -22.47
N GLY A 10 -6.49 5.82 -21.64
CA GLY A 10 -7.08 4.55 -22.06
C GLY A 10 -8.06 4.76 -23.21
N VAL A 11 -8.00 3.89 -24.22
CA VAL A 11 -8.92 3.90 -25.37
C VAL A 11 -9.84 2.69 -25.30
N GLY A 12 -11.16 2.90 -25.29
CA GLY A 12 -12.17 1.84 -25.26
C GLY A 12 -12.85 1.67 -23.90
N GLU A 13 -13.74 0.66 -23.80
CA GLU A 13 -14.54 0.39 -22.59
C GLU A 13 -13.68 -0.07 -21.41
N PRO A 14 -13.94 0.38 -20.16
CA PRO A 14 -13.25 -0.12 -18.96
C PRO A 14 -13.36 -1.63 -18.84
N ALA A 15 -12.29 -2.30 -18.44
CA ALA A 15 -12.30 -3.76 -18.25
C ALA A 15 -13.18 -4.17 -17.05
N TYR A 16 -13.31 -3.30 -16.06
CA TYR A 16 -14.12 -3.51 -14.85
C TYR A 16 -15.05 -2.31 -14.67
N GLY A 17 -16.31 -2.45 -15.10
CA GLY A 17 -17.29 -1.36 -15.11
C GLY A 17 -18.17 -1.32 -13.86
N SER A 18 -18.20 -2.41 -13.09
CA SER A 18 -19.04 -2.57 -11.91
C SER A 18 -18.26 -3.20 -10.75
N ALA A 19 -18.85 -3.14 -9.55
CA ALA A 19 -18.31 -3.82 -8.38
C ALA A 19 -18.27 -5.34 -8.57
N GLU A 20 -19.27 -5.92 -9.26
CA GLU A 20 -19.32 -7.36 -9.55
C GLU A 20 -18.18 -7.79 -10.48
N ASP A 21 -17.82 -6.97 -11.47
CA ASP A 21 -16.68 -7.27 -12.35
C ASP A 21 -15.36 -7.33 -11.59
N VAL A 22 -15.18 -6.45 -10.59
CA VAL A 22 -13.97 -6.43 -9.74
C VAL A 22 -13.84 -7.71 -8.93
N GLU A 23 -14.93 -8.38 -8.55
CA GLU A 23 -14.89 -9.63 -7.79
C GLU A 23 -14.14 -10.75 -8.53
N THR A 24 -14.04 -10.68 -9.86
CA THR A 24 -13.23 -11.61 -10.66
C THR A 24 -11.72 -11.49 -10.40
N LEU A 25 -11.27 -10.39 -9.79
CA LEU A 25 -9.88 -10.13 -9.42
C LEU A 25 -9.48 -10.71 -8.05
N ARG A 26 -10.38 -11.42 -7.36
CA ARG A 26 -10.04 -12.03 -6.08
C ARG A 26 -8.90 -13.03 -6.22
N ASN A 27 -7.92 -12.91 -5.34
CA ASN A 27 -6.81 -13.84 -5.22
C ASN A 27 -7.26 -15.13 -4.48
N THR A 28 -6.34 -16.10 -4.35
CA THR A 28 -6.59 -17.37 -3.66
C THR A 28 -6.88 -17.24 -2.16
N ASN A 29 -6.60 -16.06 -1.58
CA ASN A 29 -6.86 -15.75 -0.18
C ASN A 29 -8.19 -15.02 0.02
N ASP A 30 -9.03 -14.90 -1.02
CA ASP A 30 -10.30 -14.15 -0.98
C ASP A 30 -10.10 -12.65 -0.64
N GLY A 31 -8.99 -12.09 -1.11
CA GLY A 31 -8.68 -10.66 -1.08
C GLY A 31 -8.33 -10.13 -2.47
N PHE A 32 -7.91 -8.88 -2.54
CA PHE A 32 -7.39 -8.25 -3.77
C PHE A 32 -5.94 -7.86 -3.54
N ASP A 33 -5.07 -8.24 -4.47
CA ASP A 33 -3.65 -7.89 -4.40
C ASP A 33 -3.46 -6.38 -4.61
N LEU A 34 -2.48 -5.81 -3.91
CA LEU A 34 -2.15 -4.39 -3.94
C LEU A 34 -0.67 -4.19 -4.24
N GLU A 35 -0.39 -3.23 -5.10
CA GLU A 35 0.93 -2.66 -5.35
C GLU A 35 0.89 -1.18 -4.99
N VAL A 36 1.76 -0.74 -4.08
CA VAL A 36 1.74 0.63 -3.56
C VAL A 36 3.15 1.22 -3.58
N SER A 37 3.30 2.36 -4.25
CA SER A 37 4.56 3.14 -4.25
C SER A 37 4.43 4.37 -3.35
N ILE A 38 5.37 4.54 -2.41
CA ILE A 38 5.44 5.70 -1.52
C ILE A 38 6.82 6.34 -1.63
N LEU A 39 6.85 7.64 -1.95
CA LEU A 39 8.07 8.45 -1.97
C LEU A 39 8.11 9.35 -0.75
N HIS A 40 9.16 9.20 0.05
CA HIS A 40 9.41 10.01 1.23
C HIS A 40 10.32 11.19 0.89
N PRO A 41 10.05 12.40 1.42
CA PRO A 41 10.90 13.57 1.19
C PRO A 41 12.34 13.38 1.74
N GLY A 42 12.56 12.39 2.61
CA GLY A 42 13.89 12.00 3.10
C GLY A 42 14.77 11.22 2.11
N GLY A 43 14.34 11.07 0.85
CA GLY A 43 15.09 10.37 -0.18
C GLY A 43 14.94 8.84 -0.17
N VAL A 44 13.82 8.33 0.38
CA VAL A 44 13.48 6.91 0.38
C VAL A 44 12.27 6.68 -0.52
N SER A 45 12.34 5.67 -1.39
CA SER A 45 11.21 5.18 -2.18
C SER A 45 10.90 3.76 -1.75
N GLU A 46 9.65 3.48 -1.46
CA GLU A 46 9.16 2.17 -1.02
C GLU A 46 8.18 1.62 -2.06
N LEU A 47 8.39 0.38 -2.49
CA LEU A 47 7.41 -0.42 -3.21
C LEU A 47 6.88 -1.48 -2.25
N TYR A 48 5.59 -1.42 -1.97
CA TYR A 48 4.88 -2.41 -1.17
C TYR A 48 4.09 -3.34 -2.06
N LEU A 49 4.08 -4.62 -1.65
CA LEU A 49 3.13 -5.61 -2.10
C LEU A 49 2.27 -6.04 -0.91
N GLY A 50 1.04 -6.44 -1.18
CA GLY A 50 0.18 -6.99 -0.16
C GLY A 50 -1.24 -7.17 -0.67
N GLN A 51 -2.22 -7.06 0.23
CA GLN A 51 -3.61 -7.28 -0.14
C GLN A 51 -4.57 -6.49 0.74
N VAL A 52 -5.75 -6.23 0.18
CA VAL A 52 -6.95 -5.88 0.94
C VAL A 52 -7.84 -7.11 1.08
N LYS A 53 -8.26 -7.41 2.30
CA LYS A 53 -9.23 -8.46 2.58
C LYS A 53 -10.25 -7.92 3.57
N SER A 54 -11.51 -7.85 3.15
CA SER A 54 -12.58 -7.24 3.93
C SER A 54 -12.17 -5.81 4.35
N ALA A 55 -12.28 -5.47 5.63
CA ALA A 55 -11.98 -4.15 6.19
C ALA A 55 -10.49 -3.93 6.54
N ARG A 56 -9.57 -4.76 6.04
CA ARG A 56 -8.15 -4.75 6.42
C ARG A 56 -7.22 -4.76 5.22
N ILE A 57 -6.13 -4.00 5.33
CA ILE A 57 -5.03 -3.97 4.37
C ILE A 57 -3.75 -4.37 5.10
N ASP A 58 -3.01 -5.31 4.54
CA ASP A 58 -1.67 -5.69 4.98
C ASP A 58 -0.69 -5.49 3.82
N LEU A 59 0.41 -4.77 4.09
CA LEU A 59 1.45 -4.43 3.12
C LEU A 59 2.83 -4.70 3.70
N ALA A 60 3.75 -5.19 2.87
CA ALA A 60 5.18 -5.30 3.18
C ALA A 60 5.99 -4.78 2.00
N THR A 61 7.10 -4.12 2.26
CA THR A 61 8.00 -3.65 1.21
C THR A 61 8.61 -4.84 0.48
N ASP A 62 8.43 -4.89 -0.84
CA ASP A 62 9.18 -5.78 -1.73
C ASP A 62 10.51 -5.15 -2.13
N ALA A 63 10.52 -3.81 -2.29
CA ALA A 63 11.74 -3.06 -2.55
C ALA A 63 11.78 -1.74 -1.77
N VAL A 64 12.98 -1.40 -1.30
CA VAL A 64 13.31 -0.08 -0.74
C VAL A 64 14.50 0.48 -1.48
N MET A 65 14.33 1.63 -2.11
CA MET A 65 15.39 2.39 -2.76
C MET A 65 15.71 3.64 -1.95
N ARG A 66 17.00 3.98 -1.87
CA ARG A 66 17.48 5.11 -1.09
C ARG A 66 18.44 5.96 -1.90
N SER A 67 18.32 7.27 -1.76
CA SER A 67 19.36 8.19 -2.23
C SER A 67 20.64 8.04 -1.39
N ALA A 68 21.77 8.53 -1.91
CA ALA A 68 23.05 8.48 -1.20
C ALA A 68 23.05 9.26 0.12
N SER A 69 22.18 10.26 0.28
CA SER A 69 22.05 11.07 1.50
C SER A 69 20.98 10.57 2.46
N ALA A 70 20.17 9.59 2.06
CA ALA A 70 19.09 9.08 2.89
C ALA A 70 19.63 8.23 4.05
N LYS A 71 18.94 8.32 5.20
CA LYS A 71 19.18 7.42 6.33
C LYS A 71 18.94 5.97 5.92
N GLU A 72 19.57 5.04 6.61
CA GLU A 72 19.33 3.62 6.39
C GLU A 72 17.88 3.27 6.71
N HIS A 73 17.21 2.68 5.73
CA HIS A 73 15.85 2.15 5.77
C HIS A 73 15.88 0.92 4.87
N THR A 74 15.58 -0.25 5.42
CA THR A 74 15.79 -1.54 4.73
C THR A 74 14.50 -2.31 4.48
N ALA A 75 13.49 -2.13 5.32
CA ALA A 75 12.18 -2.72 5.12
C ALA A 75 11.09 -1.95 5.89
N SER A 76 9.84 -2.13 5.48
CA SER A 76 8.69 -1.64 6.22
C SER A 76 7.48 -2.54 6.03
N THR A 77 6.60 -2.55 7.03
CA THR A 77 5.25 -3.10 6.91
C THR A 77 4.24 -2.04 7.27
N ARG A 78 3.08 -2.10 6.63
CA ARG A 78 1.96 -1.23 6.94
C ARG A 78 0.70 -2.06 7.08
N MET A 79 -0.09 -1.72 8.09
CA MET A 79 -1.38 -2.33 8.35
C MET A 79 -2.42 -1.23 8.47
N TYR A 80 -3.54 -1.39 7.79
CA TYR A 80 -4.69 -0.51 7.92
C TYR A 80 -5.92 -1.35 8.24
N GLY A 81 -6.79 -0.85 9.11
CA GLY A 81 -8.03 -1.53 9.47
C GLY A 81 -9.14 -0.53 9.75
N LEU A 82 -10.33 -0.77 9.22
CA LEU A 82 -11.53 -0.03 9.58
C LEU A 82 -12.16 -0.70 10.81
N VAL A 83 -12.13 0.00 11.95
CA VAL A 83 -12.66 -0.49 13.23
C VAL A 83 -13.49 0.63 13.86
N ASP A 84 -14.74 0.33 14.22
CA ASP A 84 -15.69 1.29 14.79
C ASP A 84 -15.78 2.61 13.99
N GLU A 85 -15.90 2.55 12.66
CA GLU A 85 -15.91 3.72 11.76
C GLU A 85 -14.63 4.58 11.81
N HIS A 86 -13.52 4.06 12.36
CA HIS A 86 -12.23 4.73 12.35
C HIS A 86 -11.22 3.95 11.53
N LEU A 87 -10.39 4.67 10.78
CA LEU A 87 -9.21 4.10 10.14
C LEU A 87 -8.09 4.00 11.18
N LEU A 88 -7.78 2.78 11.59
CA LEU A 88 -6.59 2.48 12.37
C LEU A 88 -5.46 2.15 11.40
N TRP A 89 -4.25 2.61 11.70
CA TRP A 89 -3.07 2.24 10.94
C TRP A 89 -1.86 2.04 11.82
N ALA A 90 -0.96 1.17 11.39
CA ALA A 90 0.35 0.94 11.97
C ALA A 90 1.41 0.86 10.88
N TRP A 91 2.61 1.36 11.19
CA TRP A 91 3.79 1.28 10.35
C TRP A 91 4.95 0.78 11.19
N ASP A 92 5.49 -0.37 10.80
CA ASP A 92 6.74 -0.89 11.36
C ASP A 92 7.88 -0.66 10.37
N LEU A 93 9.06 -0.39 10.90
CA LEU A 93 10.22 0.06 10.15
C LEU A 93 11.47 -0.71 10.60
N ALA A 94 12.23 -1.22 9.64
CA ALA A 94 13.61 -1.66 9.83
C ALA A 94 14.55 -0.58 9.29
N ALA A 95 15.37 -0.01 10.17
CA ALA A 95 16.20 1.14 9.86
C ALA A 95 17.37 1.26 10.85
N LEU A 96 18.47 1.86 10.40
CA LEU A 96 19.64 2.16 11.21
C LEU A 96 20.15 0.94 12.00
N GLY A 97 20.25 -0.21 11.34
CA GLY A 97 20.69 -1.49 11.93
C GLY A 97 19.69 -2.15 12.88
N ARG A 98 18.48 -1.59 13.06
CA ARG A 98 17.43 -2.19 13.88
C ARG A 98 16.51 -3.07 13.02
N PRO A 99 16.08 -4.24 13.54
CA PRO A 99 15.09 -5.06 12.85
C PRO A 99 13.74 -4.34 12.82
N LEU A 100 12.80 -4.92 12.07
CA LEU A 100 11.44 -4.41 11.94
C LEU A 100 10.81 -4.22 13.33
N THR A 101 10.45 -2.97 13.65
CA THR A 101 9.84 -2.61 14.93
C THR A 101 8.82 -1.49 14.74
N SER A 102 7.92 -1.35 15.70
CA SER A 102 6.87 -0.34 15.62
C SER A 102 7.47 1.06 15.56
N HIS A 103 7.09 1.79 14.52
CA HIS A 103 7.54 3.16 14.31
C HIS A 103 6.44 4.17 14.61
N ALA A 104 5.25 3.95 14.05
CA ALA A 104 4.12 4.83 14.25
C ALA A 104 2.78 4.09 14.11
N SER A 105 1.76 4.62 14.77
CA SER A 105 0.37 4.18 14.59
C SER A 105 -0.58 5.35 14.81
N GLY A 106 -1.81 5.21 14.34
CA GLY A 106 -2.83 6.23 14.51
C GLY A 106 -4.25 5.70 14.38
N ARG A 107 -5.19 6.47 14.90
CA ARG A 107 -6.64 6.28 14.74
C ARG A 107 -7.22 7.56 14.16
N LEU A 108 -7.84 7.45 13.00
CA LEU A 108 -8.40 8.58 12.26
C LEU A 108 -9.93 8.43 12.20
N ALA A 109 -10.63 9.43 12.72
CA ALA A 109 -12.07 9.55 12.53
C ALA A 109 -12.36 10.10 11.12
N ARG A 110 -13.45 9.64 10.49
CA ARG A 110 -13.96 10.26 9.27
C ARG A 110 -14.40 11.69 9.59
N VAL A 111 -13.98 12.65 8.78
CA VAL A 111 -14.52 14.02 8.78
C VAL A 111 -15.58 14.12 7.68
N ASP A 112 -16.63 14.89 7.94
CA ASP A 112 -17.75 15.11 7.01
C ASP A 112 -17.38 15.97 5.80
#